data_AF-A0A940ZI20-F1
#
_entry.id   AF-A0A940ZI20-F1
#
_cell.length_a   1.000
_cell.length_b   1.000
_cell.length_c   1.000
_cell.angle_alpha   90.00
_cell.angle_beta   90.00
_cell.angle_gamma   90.00
#
_symmetry.space_group_name_H-M   'P 1'
#
loop_
_entity.id
_entity.type
_entity.pdbx_description
1 polymer ?
#
loop_
_entity_poly.entity_id
_entity_poly.type
_entity_poly.pdbx_seq_one_letter_code
_entity_poly.pdbx_strand_id
1 'polypeptide(L)'
;MKSASIYLFLGVLGPLIVALPLWGAVKVSDCLDCHGDYKNYKHGSVSCTDCHTDIAELPHKEKLKRPVCQSCHNESHAVFLKSVHGKKGMQCKDCHAVHDVTKERKYCASCHPGVTHKSLPAREKHLTELQCTSCHSMVSGSGIDIAITIPPGIKTKKENFDRNSDGRIDAKEWSFVEAYLEQNFKGHYRVTKRFTAKTDVHAVASKSVSCDQCHVDRKVFGRAQLVKIGTVPYGLAIDAALFVPEIPSIPRYRETIHGKKRVRCADCHVGQEKVSDAVCTSCHPELFTLYKHTPHGTKNAALCTDCHNPHEIKGYKQLNIQERVAKCARCHKDYVRKHLWLPNTALHFAYLECTTCHSPDSQKSMIFGFARKTPRGELPLAYDDMRHLAPAGTDVRGLIDRNSDNIVSSQELADLFLNLRQKLGKDVHIDGSILVTKVYHNFTVTRHHEKECTACHSKDAPFYDSMYIVLPGADGNVYIPAKDTVLSALPLATAINMTLLGEEKIRPDDIRKLFKASGEERLAFVRELGLRWIDFAGLSLALLLVAGVAVHAVLRKVTKR
;
A
#
# COMPACT_ATOMS: atom_id res chain seq x y z
N MET A 1 -62.63 61.01 -100.00
CA MET A 1 -62.76 60.73 -101.46
C MET A 1 -61.85 59.57 -101.81
N LYS A 2 -62.41 58.54 -102.46
CA LYS A 2 -61.78 57.60 -103.42
C LYS A 2 -60.47 56.94 -102.96
N SER A 3 -60.51 55.66 -102.58
CA SER A 3 -60.41 54.49 -103.48
C SER A 3 -59.02 53.87 -103.38
N ALA A 4 -59.06 52.56 -103.18
CA ALA A 4 -58.02 51.55 -103.33
C ALA A 4 -56.86 51.88 -104.28
N SER A 5 -55.67 51.43 -103.90
CA SER A 5 -54.84 50.64 -104.81
C SER A 5 -53.95 49.67 -104.03
N ILE A 6 -54.07 48.43 -104.47
CA ILE A 6 -53.42 47.21 -104.04
C ILE A 6 -51.97 47.24 -104.53
N TYR A 7 -51.01 46.94 -103.65
CA TYR A 7 -49.70 46.43 -104.07
C TYR A 7 -49.38 45.14 -103.33
N LEU A 8 -49.26 44.11 -104.16
CA LEU A 8 -48.83 42.75 -103.90
C LEU A 8 -47.33 42.76 -103.54
N PHE A 9 -46.95 42.29 -102.36
CA PHE A 9 -45.58 41.86 -102.09
C PHE A 9 -45.60 40.44 -101.51
N LEU A 10 -45.19 39.50 -102.36
CA LEU A 10 -44.86 38.13 -102.00
C LEU A 10 -43.56 38.11 -101.18
N GLY A 11 -43.52 37.22 -100.19
CA GLY A 11 -42.29 36.56 -99.77
C GLY A 11 -41.76 36.95 -98.39
N VAL A 12 -42.09 36.12 -97.38
CA VAL A 12 -41.19 35.14 -96.76
C VAL A 12 -41.79 34.77 -95.40
N LEU A 13 -42.39 33.58 -95.33
CA LEU A 13 -42.74 32.92 -94.07
C LEU A 13 -41.44 32.54 -93.34
N GLY A 14 -41.11 33.23 -92.26
CA GLY A 14 -40.20 32.76 -91.23
C GLY A 14 -41.02 32.22 -90.05
N PRO A 15 -40.73 31.02 -89.50
CA PRO A 15 -41.53 30.46 -88.43
C PRO A 15 -41.29 31.24 -87.13
N LEU A 16 -42.37 31.81 -86.60
CA LEU A 16 -42.44 32.46 -85.29
C LEU A 16 -42.30 31.37 -84.21
N ILE A 17 -41.08 31.10 -83.76
CA ILE A 17 -40.82 30.25 -82.59
C ILE A 17 -41.29 31.02 -81.36
N VAL A 18 -42.44 30.59 -80.83
CA VAL A 18 -42.94 31.01 -79.51
C VAL A 18 -41.93 30.53 -78.47
N ALA A 19 -41.10 31.44 -77.97
CA ALA A 19 -40.24 31.21 -76.83
C ALA A 19 -41.12 31.06 -75.58
N LEU A 20 -41.43 29.81 -75.22
CA LEU A 20 -41.80 29.47 -73.85
C LEU A 20 -40.63 29.87 -72.94
N PRO A 21 -40.87 30.53 -71.79
CA PRO A 21 -39.82 30.73 -70.82
C PRO A 21 -39.46 29.35 -70.27
N LEU A 22 -38.39 28.76 -70.81
CA LEU A 22 -37.66 27.70 -70.14
C LEU A 22 -37.16 28.32 -68.84
N TRP A 23 -37.85 28.07 -67.73
CA TRP A 23 -37.21 28.16 -66.42
C TRP A 23 -35.96 27.30 -66.50
N GLY A 24 -34.81 27.96 -66.52
CA GLY A 24 -33.52 27.31 -66.62
C GLY A 24 -33.42 26.27 -65.52
N ALA A 25 -33.28 25.01 -65.90
CA ALA A 25 -32.94 23.96 -64.97
C ALA A 25 -31.62 24.35 -64.30
N VAL A 26 -31.69 24.62 -62.99
CA VAL A 26 -30.50 24.91 -62.16
C VAL A 26 -29.53 23.74 -62.34
N LYS A 27 -28.29 24.02 -62.77
CA LYS A 27 -27.30 22.96 -62.95
C LYS A 27 -26.84 22.50 -61.57
N VAL A 28 -26.64 21.19 -61.40
CA VAL A 28 -26.10 20.60 -60.15
C VAL A 28 -24.76 21.22 -59.73
N SER A 29 -23.99 21.76 -60.67
CA SER A 29 -22.77 22.54 -60.42
C SER A 29 -23.01 23.77 -59.56
N ASP A 30 -24.18 24.40 -59.68
CA ASP A 30 -24.49 25.68 -59.03
C ASP A 30 -24.92 25.49 -57.56
N CYS A 31 -25.28 24.25 -57.18
CA CYS A 31 -25.58 23.87 -55.80
C CYS A 31 -24.31 23.63 -54.95
N LEU A 32 -23.17 23.35 -55.60
CA LEU A 32 -21.92 22.98 -54.94
C LEU A 32 -21.14 24.18 -54.40
N ASP A 33 -21.50 25.41 -54.74
CA ASP A 33 -20.89 26.61 -54.16
C ASP A 33 -21.26 26.81 -52.68
N CYS A 34 -22.41 26.26 -52.23
CA CYS A 34 -22.81 26.24 -50.81
C CYS A 34 -22.55 24.91 -50.10
N HIS A 35 -22.38 23.80 -50.85
CA HIS A 35 -22.30 22.43 -50.30
C HIS A 35 -20.98 21.69 -50.63
N GLY A 36 -20.07 22.30 -51.39
CA GLY A 36 -18.86 21.65 -51.94
C GLY A 36 -17.90 21.11 -50.89
N ASP A 37 -17.81 21.78 -49.74
CA ASP A 37 -16.92 21.39 -48.64
C ASP A 37 -17.34 20.09 -47.95
N TYR A 38 -18.60 19.67 -48.09
CA TYR A 38 -19.12 18.46 -47.44
C TYR A 38 -18.39 17.18 -47.89
N LYS A 39 -17.88 17.15 -49.13
CA LYS A 39 -17.11 16.00 -49.65
C LYS A 39 -15.82 15.73 -48.88
N ASN A 40 -15.30 16.73 -48.15
CA ASN A 40 -14.06 16.62 -47.39
C ASN A 40 -14.25 15.95 -46.00
N TYR A 41 -15.46 15.55 -45.63
CA TYR A 41 -15.77 14.95 -44.32
C TYR A 41 -15.92 13.44 -44.35
N LYS A 42 -15.91 12.84 -43.16
CA LYS A 42 -16.12 11.40 -42.96
C LYS A 42 -17.47 10.86 -43.48
N HIS A 43 -18.48 11.72 -43.64
CA HIS A 43 -19.76 11.37 -44.28
C HIS A 43 -19.89 11.93 -45.70
N GLY A 44 -18.82 12.52 -46.26
CA GLY A 44 -18.83 13.17 -47.59
C GLY A 44 -19.10 12.22 -48.76
N SER A 45 -19.00 10.91 -48.53
CA SER A 45 -19.34 9.84 -49.48
C SER A 45 -20.80 9.38 -49.39
N VAL A 46 -21.57 9.88 -48.43
CA VAL A 46 -23.00 9.56 -48.22
C VAL A 46 -23.85 10.60 -48.94
N SER A 47 -24.95 10.18 -49.58
CA SER A 47 -25.85 11.13 -50.27
C SER A 47 -26.55 12.03 -49.26
N CYS A 48 -26.80 13.29 -49.63
CA CYS A 48 -27.50 14.25 -48.79
C CYS A 48 -28.87 13.73 -48.34
N THR A 49 -29.57 13.01 -49.24
CA THR A 49 -30.90 12.41 -49.02
C THR A 49 -30.90 11.25 -48.03
N ASP A 50 -29.76 10.60 -47.83
CA ASP A 50 -29.64 9.46 -46.89
C ASP A 50 -29.73 9.95 -45.44
N CYS A 51 -29.31 11.19 -45.19
CA CYS A 51 -29.41 11.86 -43.90
C CYS A 51 -30.65 12.78 -43.82
N HIS A 52 -30.95 13.49 -44.90
CA HIS A 52 -32.09 14.39 -45.03
C HIS A 52 -33.18 13.77 -45.90
N THR A 53 -33.93 12.84 -45.31
CA THR A 53 -35.01 12.11 -45.99
C THR A 53 -36.20 12.99 -46.36
N ASP A 54 -36.21 14.27 -45.95
CA ASP A 54 -37.23 15.26 -46.25
C ASP A 54 -36.91 16.14 -47.48
N ILE A 55 -35.79 15.88 -48.17
CA ILE A 55 -35.50 16.47 -49.48
C ILE A 55 -36.34 15.73 -50.54
N ALA A 56 -37.39 16.37 -51.05
CA ALA A 56 -38.25 15.81 -52.10
C ALA A 56 -37.95 16.37 -53.51
N GLU A 57 -37.40 17.59 -53.59
CA GLU A 57 -37.12 18.30 -54.84
C GLU A 57 -35.93 19.25 -54.65
N LEU A 58 -35.21 19.55 -55.75
CA LEU A 58 -34.10 20.50 -55.77
C LEU A 58 -34.45 21.68 -56.68
N PRO A 59 -34.25 22.94 -56.24
CA PRO A 59 -33.71 23.37 -54.94
C PRO A 59 -34.67 23.07 -53.78
N HIS A 60 -34.13 22.60 -52.64
CA HIS A 60 -34.92 22.26 -51.46
C HIS A 60 -35.16 23.48 -50.55
N LYS A 61 -36.10 23.35 -49.59
CA LYS A 61 -36.32 24.39 -48.56
C LYS A 61 -35.06 24.63 -47.74
N GLU A 62 -34.85 25.88 -47.31
CA GLU A 62 -33.67 26.31 -46.56
C GLU A 62 -33.45 25.56 -45.24
N LYS A 63 -34.53 25.12 -44.58
CA LYS A 63 -34.50 24.38 -43.31
C LYS A 63 -35.03 22.97 -43.48
N LEU A 64 -34.11 22.01 -43.50
CA LEU A 64 -34.40 20.58 -43.47
C LEU A 64 -34.59 20.07 -42.04
N LYS A 65 -35.30 18.96 -41.89
CA LYS A 65 -35.40 18.20 -40.64
C LYS A 65 -34.02 17.73 -40.22
N ARG A 66 -33.81 17.65 -38.91
CA ARG A 66 -32.55 17.16 -38.34
C ARG A 66 -32.40 15.67 -38.63
N PRO A 67 -31.28 15.23 -39.21
CA PRO A 67 -30.99 13.81 -39.38
C PRO A 67 -31.00 13.06 -38.06
N VAL A 68 -31.49 11.82 -38.07
CA VAL A 68 -31.55 10.97 -36.88
C VAL A 68 -30.37 10.00 -36.90
N CYS A 69 -29.29 10.32 -36.18
CA CYS A 69 -28.04 9.56 -36.23
C CYS A 69 -28.21 8.06 -35.91
N GLN A 70 -29.18 7.70 -35.07
CA GLN A 70 -29.43 6.31 -34.63
C GLN A 70 -29.92 5.39 -35.75
N SER A 71 -30.42 5.94 -36.87
CA SER A 71 -30.86 5.12 -38.02
C SER A 71 -29.70 4.32 -38.61
N CYS A 72 -28.47 4.84 -38.53
CA CYS A 72 -27.25 4.16 -38.99
C CYS A 72 -26.32 3.81 -37.83
N HIS A 73 -26.25 4.60 -36.75
CA HIS A 73 -25.37 4.38 -35.60
C HIS A 73 -26.11 3.84 -34.37
N ASN A 74 -26.92 2.79 -34.55
CA ASN A 74 -27.77 2.25 -33.49
C ASN A 74 -26.97 1.75 -32.28
N GLU A 75 -25.86 1.05 -32.50
CA GLU A 75 -25.01 0.53 -31.42
C GLU A 75 -24.40 1.66 -30.58
N SER A 76 -23.76 2.65 -31.21
CA SER A 76 -23.17 3.80 -30.53
C SER A 76 -24.22 4.62 -29.79
N HIS A 77 -25.42 4.76 -30.38
CA HIS A 77 -26.55 5.43 -29.73
C HIS A 77 -26.99 4.69 -28.46
N ALA A 78 -27.16 3.36 -28.53
CA ALA A 78 -27.56 2.54 -27.40
C ALA A 78 -26.53 2.59 -26.24
N VAL A 79 -25.24 2.66 -26.57
CA VAL A 79 -24.16 2.84 -25.59
C VAL A 79 -24.17 4.25 -25.01
N PHE A 80 -24.27 5.28 -25.86
CA PHE A 80 -24.30 6.68 -25.46
C PHE A 80 -25.43 7.00 -24.49
N LEU A 81 -26.64 6.49 -24.73
CA LEU A 81 -27.78 6.69 -23.83
C LEU A 81 -27.53 6.17 -22.41
N LYS A 82 -26.69 5.15 -22.26
CA LYS A 82 -26.32 4.59 -20.95
C LYS A 82 -25.22 5.39 -20.25
N SER A 83 -24.47 6.20 -21.00
CA SER A 83 -23.39 7.04 -20.49
C SER A 83 -23.89 8.19 -19.63
N VAL A 84 -22.99 8.86 -18.92
CA VAL A 84 -23.33 10.05 -18.13
C VAL A 84 -23.72 11.24 -18.98
N HIS A 85 -23.20 11.34 -20.20
CA HIS A 85 -23.54 12.43 -21.10
C HIS A 85 -24.93 12.23 -21.69
N GLY A 86 -25.27 11.01 -22.12
CA GLY A 86 -26.61 10.67 -22.59
C GLY A 86 -27.67 10.84 -21.50
N LYS A 87 -27.40 10.37 -20.28
CA LYS A 87 -28.29 10.57 -19.12
C LYS A 87 -28.53 12.03 -18.74
N LYS A 88 -27.59 12.92 -19.07
CA LYS A 88 -27.71 14.38 -18.87
C LYS A 88 -28.37 15.10 -20.05
N GLY A 89 -28.83 14.37 -21.07
CA GLY A 89 -29.53 14.94 -22.22
C GLY A 89 -28.62 15.61 -23.25
N MET A 90 -27.31 15.33 -23.23
CA MET A 90 -26.39 15.82 -24.27
C MET A 90 -26.74 15.19 -25.62
N GLN A 91 -26.67 15.97 -26.69
CA GLN A 91 -26.93 15.52 -28.06
C GLN A 91 -25.63 15.21 -28.79
N CYS A 92 -25.68 14.33 -29.80
CA CYS A 92 -24.50 13.95 -30.58
C CYS A 92 -23.78 15.17 -31.18
N LYS A 93 -24.53 16.17 -31.64
CA LYS A 93 -24.01 17.42 -32.21
C LYS A 93 -23.24 18.30 -31.22
N ASP A 94 -23.41 18.07 -29.92
CA ASP A 94 -22.70 18.81 -28.89
C ASP A 94 -21.23 18.38 -28.83
N CYS A 95 -20.89 17.22 -29.41
CA CYS A 95 -19.51 16.71 -29.57
C CYS A 95 -19.09 16.58 -31.04
N HIS A 96 -19.98 16.08 -31.90
CA HIS A 96 -19.71 15.81 -33.31
C HIS A 96 -20.16 16.96 -34.20
N ALA A 97 -19.36 17.26 -35.23
CA ALA A 97 -19.74 18.17 -36.31
C ALA A 97 -19.86 17.36 -37.61
N VAL A 98 -20.96 17.55 -38.34
CA VAL A 98 -21.21 16.89 -39.64
C VAL A 98 -21.09 17.84 -40.83
N HIS A 99 -21.24 19.15 -40.63
CA HIS A 99 -21.20 20.18 -41.68
C HIS A 99 -20.21 21.33 -41.41
N ASP A 100 -19.41 21.30 -40.32
CA ASP A 100 -18.61 22.45 -39.89
C ASP A 100 -17.11 22.26 -40.18
N VAL A 101 -16.53 23.08 -41.07
CA VAL A 101 -15.15 22.93 -41.61
C VAL A 101 -14.14 23.61 -40.71
N THR A 102 -14.66 24.43 -39.79
CA THR A 102 -13.89 25.38 -38.98
C THR A 102 -13.75 24.92 -37.54
N LYS A 103 -14.61 24.00 -37.06
CA LYS A 103 -14.52 23.46 -35.71
C LYS A 103 -13.55 22.29 -35.64
N GLU A 104 -12.47 22.51 -34.88
CA GLU A 104 -11.62 21.46 -34.37
C GLU A 104 -12.43 20.38 -33.64
N ARG A 105 -11.90 19.14 -33.63
CA ARG A 105 -12.51 18.04 -32.87
C ARG A 105 -12.67 18.46 -31.41
N LYS A 106 -13.88 18.30 -30.86
CA LYS A 106 -14.10 18.51 -29.43
C LYS A 106 -13.44 17.37 -28.66
N TYR A 107 -12.57 17.73 -27.72
CA TYR A 107 -11.94 16.80 -26.79
C TYR A 107 -12.56 16.95 -25.40
N CYS A 108 -12.27 16.00 -24.50
CA CYS A 108 -12.75 16.08 -23.11
C CYS A 108 -12.45 17.45 -22.48
N ALA A 109 -11.22 17.95 -22.67
CA ALA A 109 -10.77 19.23 -22.14
C ALA A 109 -11.56 20.45 -22.67
N SER A 110 -12.18 20.36 -23.85
CA SER A 110 -12.99 21.44 -24.42
C SER A 110 -14.21 21.78 -23.56
N CYS A 111 -14.77 20.78 -22.86
CA CYS A 111 -15.92 20.95 -21.96
C CYS A 111 -15.57 20.76 -20.48
N HIS A 112 -14.40 20.17 -20.19
CA HIS A 112 -13.90 19.87 -18.85
C HIS A 112 -12.59 20.59 -18.49
N PRO A 113 -12.47 21.92 -18.65
CA PRO A 113 -11.20 22.63 -18.44
C PRO A 113 -10.74 22.64 -16.98
N GLY A 114 -11.66 22.47 -16.02
CA GLY A 114 -11.39 22.61 -14.58
C GLY A 114 -11.46 21.31 -13.76
N VAL A 115 -11.43 20.13 -14.39
CA VAL A 115 -11.59 18.86 -13.65
C VAL A 115 -10.33 18.57 -12.83
N THR A 116 -10.42 18.78 -11.51
CA THR A 116 -9.32 18.49 -10.59
C THR A 116 -9.42 17.05 -10.07
N HIS A 117 -8.53 16.17 -10.54
CA HIS A 117 -8.39 14.79 -10.05
C HIS A 117 -7.66 14.74 -8.69
N LYS A 118 -8.17 15.43 -7.66
CA LYS A 118 -7.51 15.56 -6.34
C LYS A 118 -7.32 14.24 -5.61
N SER A 119 -8.15 13.23 -5.91
CA SER A 119 -8.06 11.89 -5.33
C SER A 119 -7.14 10.94 -6.10
N LEU A 120 -6.58 11.37 -7.23
CA LEU A 120 -5.71 10.56 -8.08
C LEU A 120 -4.25 10.68 -7.60
N PRO A 121 -3.64 9.60 -7.11
CA PRO A 121 -2.21 9.55 -6.78
C PRO A 121 -1.34 9.90 -7.98
N ALA A 122 -0.23 10.60 -7.78
CA ALA A 122 0.71 10.99 -8.82
C ALA A 122 -0.04 11.53 -10.06
N ARG A 123 -0.98 12.46 -9.82
CA ARG A 123 -2.01 12.88 -10.78
C ARG A 123 -1.45 13.18 -12.16
N GLU A 124 -0.39 13.97 -12.21
CA GLU A 124 0.24 14.40 -13.46
C GLU A 124 0.73 13.21 -14.29
N LYS A 125 1.34 12.20 -13.65
CA LYS A 125 1.80 10.99 -14.34
C LYS A 125 0.64 10.24 -15.00
N HIS A 126 -0.44 10.03 -14.25
CA HIS A 126 -1.60 9.32 -14.79
C HIS A 126 -2.24 10.10 -15.94
N LEU A 127 -2.37 11.42 -15.83
CA LEU A 127 -2.99 12.25 -16.86
C LEU A 127 -2.12 12.42 -18.11
N THR A 128 -0.79 12.33 -17.98
CA THR A 128 0.13 12.38 -19.13
C THR A 128 0.20 11.04 -19.87
N GLU A 129 0.15 9.92 -19.15
CA GLU A 129 0.37 8.59 -19.72
C GLU A 129 -0.93 7.89 -20.17
N LEU A 130 -2.08 8.23 -19.57
CA LEU A 130 -3.35 7.54 -19.78
C LEU A 130 -4.39 8.42 -20.46
N GLN A 131 -5.22 7.80 -21.29
CA GLN A 131 -6.39 8.45 -21.86
C GLN A 131 -7.50 8.52 -20.80
N CYS A 132 -8.33 9.57 -20.82
CA CYS A 132 -9.44 9.71 -19.86
C CYS A 132 -10.37 8.48 -19.86
N THR A 133 -10.62 7.92 -21.04
CA THR A 133 -11.47 6.74 -21.22
C THR A 133 -10.84 5.45 -20.69
N SER A 134 -9.51 5.38 -20.54
CA SER A 134 -8.85 4.25 -19.86
C SER A 134 -9.30 4.13 -18.40
N CYS A 135 -9.75 5.24 -17.80
CA CYS A 135 -10.28 5.26 -16.45
C CYS A 135 -11.81 5.40 -16.41
N HIS A 136 -12.40 6.18 -17.31
CA HIS A 136 -13.82 6.54 -17.28
C HIS A 136 -14.71 5.75 -18.25
N SER A 137 -14.19 4.77 -18.97
CA SER A 137 -14.98 3.88 -19.84
C SER A 137 -14.68 2.42 -19.52
N MET A 138 -15.57 1.54 -19.97
CA MET A 138 -15.25 0.11 -20.03
C MET A 138 -14.10 -0.11 -21.01
N VAL A 139 -13.10 -0.90 -20.58
CA VAL A 139 -11.94 -1.28 -21.37
C VAL A 139 -12.13 -2.73 -21.81
N SER A 140 -12.13 -2.98 -23.12
CA SER A 140 -12.32 -4.33 -23.69
C SER A 140 -11.01 -5.02 -24.09
N GLY A 141 -9.91 -4.27 -24.09
CA GLY A 141 -8.57 -4.76 -24.32
C GLY A 141 -7.57 -3.64 -24.13
N SER A 142 -6.44 -3.93 -23.51
CA SER A 142 -5.42 -2.94 -23.21
C SER A 142 -4.05 -3.60 -23.13
N GLY A 143 -3.03 -2.79 -23.35
CA GLY A 143 -1.64 -3.23 -23.36
C GLY A 143 -0.69 -2.09 -23.05
N ILE A 144 0.54 -2.48 -22.76
CA ILE A 144 1.66 -1.57 -22.61
C ILE A 144 2.64 -1.92 -23.71
N ASP A 145 2.88 -0.97 -24.62
CA ASP A 145 3.87 -1.12 -25.68
C ASP A 145 5.17 -0.43 -25.24
N ILE A 146 6.26 -1.19 -25.23
CA ILE A 146 7.58 -0.72 -24.81
C ILE A 146 8.45 -0.58 -26.05
N ALA A 147 9.01 0.61 -26.24
CA ALA A 147 9.95 0.90 -27.32
C ALA A 147 11.24 1.47 -26.76
N ILE A 148 12.37 0.89 -27.15
CA ILE A 148 13.69 1.37 -26.74
C ILE A 148 14.29 2.12 -27.92
N THR A 149 14.57 3.41 -27.74
CA THR A 149 15.29 4.23 -28.74
C THR A 149 16.77 4.14 -28.43
N ILE A 150 17.58 3.77 -29.44
CA ILE A 150 19.04 3.70 -29.36
C ILE A 150 19.66 4.53 -30.51
N PRO A 151 20.94 4.90 -30.44
CA PRO A 151 21.62 5.61 -31.51
C PRO A 151 21.60 4.78 -32.82
N PRO A 152 21.52 5.45 -33.99
CA PRO A 152 21.46 4.77 -35.28
C PRO A 152 22.72 3.95 -35.57
N GLY A 153 22.55 2.82 -36.28
CA GLY A 153 23.66 1.98 -36.75
C GLY A 153 24.01 0.77 -35.88
N ILE A 154 23.42 0.65 -34.69
CA ILE A 154 23.69 -0.48 -33.76
C ILE A 154 22.55 -1.51 -33.89
N LYS A 155 22.88 -2.73 -34.33
CA LYS A 155 21.93 -3.86 -34.38
C LYS A 155 21.97 -4.61 -33.06
N THR A 156 20.80 -4.82 -32.45
CA THR A 156 20.63 -5.63 -31.24
C THR A 156 20.07 -7.00 -31.61
N LYS A 157 20.43 -8.05 -30.87
CA LYS A 157 19.87 -9.40 -31.07
C LYS A 157 18.87 -9.76 -29.96
N LYS A 158 17.91 -10.63 -30.26
CA LYS A 158 16.82 -10.99 -29.34
C LYS A 158 17.34 -11.70 -28.08
N GLU A 159 18.37 -12.51 -28.23
CA GLU A 159 18.98 -13.31 -27.15
C GLU A 159 19.65 -12.45 -26.06
N ASN A 160 19.88 -11.16 -26.34
CA ASN A 160 20.40 -10.21 -25.35
C ASN A 160 19.34 -9.77 -24.33
N PHE A 161 18.05 -9.97 -24.64
CA PHE A 161 16.93 -9.46 -23.85
C PHE A 161 16.03 -10.55 -23.28
N ASP A 162 16.06 -11.74 -23.89
CA ASP A 162 15.36 -12.96 -23.47
C ASP A 162 16.46 -14.02 -23.24
N ARG A 163 17.05 -14.03 -22.03
CA ARG A 163 18.29 -14.77 -21.75
C ARG A 163 18.00 -16.24 -21.51
N ASN A 164 16.83 -16.55 -20.98
CA ASN A 164 16.40 -17.93 -20.76
C ASN A 164 15.70 -18.53 -21.99
N SER A 165 15.44 -17.72 -23.03
CA SER A 165 14.78 -18.12 -24.28
C SER A 165 13.36 -18.65 -24.06
N ASP A 166 12.66 -18.17 -23.04
CA ASP A 166 11.28 -18.54 -22.73
C ASP A 166 10.24 -17.69 -23.48
N GLY A 167 10.70 -16.70 -24.26
CA GLY A 167 9.85 -15.83 -25.06
C GLY A 167 9.20 -14.69 -24.28
N ARG A 168 9.59 -14.47 -23.03
CA ARG A 168 9.09 -13.42 -22.15
C ARG A 168 10.27 -12.67 -21.52
N ILE A 169 10.00 -11.49 -20.98
CA ILE A 169 10.96 -10.71 -20.20
C ILE A 169 10.37 -10.55 -18.80
N ASP A 170 11.00 -11.21 -17.83
CA ASP A 170 10.66 -11.07 -16.41
C ASP A 170 11.42 -9.93 -15.72
N ALA A 171 11.22 -9.76 -14.41
CA ALA A 171 11.88 -8.70 -13.65
C ALA A 171 13.42 -8.83 -13.58
N LYS A 172 13.94 -10.06 -13.54
CA LYS A 172 15.39 -10.31 -13.52
C LYS A 172 15.98 -9.99 -14.88
N GLU A 173 15.33 -10.45 -15.95
CA GLU A 173 15.74 -10.19 -17.33
C GLU A 173 15.66 -8.70 -17.65
N TRP A 174 14.60 -8.01 -17.23
CA TRP A 174 14.49 -6.56 -17.39
C TRP A 174 15.66 -5.82 -16.72
N SER A 175 16.08 -6.24 -15.53
CA SER A 175 17.26 -5.67 -14.86
C SER A 175 18.54 -5.86 -15.69
N PHE A 176 18.69 -7.00 -16.37
CA PHE A 176 19.78 -7.22 -17.32
C PHE A 176 19.65 -6.37 -18.58
N VAL A 177 18.43 -6.14 -19.08
CA VAL A 177 18.19 -5.22 -20.20
C VAL A 177 18.64 -3.81 -19.82
N GLU A 178 18.25 -3.30 -18.67
CA GLU A 178 18.67 -1.99 -18.18
C GLU A 178 20.18 -1.89 -18.05
N ALA A 179 20.83 -2.90 -17.44
CA ALA A 179 22.28 -2.95 -17.33
C ALA A 179 22.98 -3.00 -18.70
N TYR A 180 22.46 -3.78 -19.64
CA TYR A 180 22.97 -3.85 -21.02
C TYR A 180 22.87 -2.49 -21.71
N LEU A 181 21.71 -1.83 -21.59
CA LEU A 181 21.51 -0.52 -22.21
C LEU A 181 22.46 0.52 -21.63
N GLU A 182 22.63 0.53 -20.32
CA GLU A 182 23.54 1.44 -19.65
C GLU A 182 25.00 1.19 -20.04
N GLN A 183 25.43 -0.07 -20.04
CA GLN A 183 26.81 -0.44 -20.38
C GLN A 183 27.17 -0.09 -21.83
N ASN A 184 26.25 -0.32 -22.78
CA ASN A 184 26.55 -0.19 -24.21
C ASN A 184 26.23 1.21 -24.77
N PHE A 185 25.28 1.92 -24.18
CA PHE A 185 24.82 3.22 -24.69
C PHE A 185 25.06 4.38 -23.72
N LYS A 186 25.53 4.14 -22.48
CA LYS A 186 25.95 5.17 -21.50
C LYS A 186 24.95 6.34 -21.34
N GLY A 187 23.67 6.02 -21.18
CA GLY A 187 22.59 7.00 -21.09
C GLY A 187 22.10 7.60 -22.43
N HIS A 188 22.71 7.27 -23.58
CA HIS A 188 22.23 7.67 -24.91
C HIS A 188 21.12 6.75 -25.45
N TYR A 189 20.20 6.32 -24.60
CA TYR A 189 19.03 5.52 -24.97
C TYR A 189 17.79 6.08 -24.28
N ARG A 190 16.61 5.77 -24.82
CA ARG A 190 15.33 6.16 -24.20
C ARG A 190 14.32 5.03 -24.26
N VAL A 191 13.91 4.54 -23.09
CA VAL A 191 12.80 3.60 -22.96
C VAL A 191 11.50 4.40 -22.93
N THR A 192 10.64 4.19 -23.93
CA THR A 192 9.32 4.82 -24.03
C THR A 192 8.25 3.77 -23.75
N LYS A 193 7.28 4.13 -22.92
CA LYS A 193 6.14 3.29 -22.55
C LYS A 193 4.90 3.92 -23.16
N ARG A 194 4.08 3.14 -23.84
CA ARG A 194 2.82 3.61 -24.40
C ARG A 194 1.69 2.74 -23.89
N PHE A 195 0.81 3.34 -23.09
CA PHE A 195 -0.38 2.67 -22.59
C PHE A 195 -1.49 2.77 -23.65
N THR A 196 -1.96 1.62 -24.11
CA THR A 196 -3.04 1.52 -25.11
C THR A 196 -4.25 0.85 -24.48
N ALA A 197 -5.44 1.41 -24.73
CA ALA A 197 -6.70 0.87 -24.23
C ALA A 197 -7.79 1.03 -25.28
N LYS A 198 -8.41 -0.09 -25.66
CA LYS A 198 -9.61 -0.15 -26.48
C LYS A 198 -10.79 0.25 -25.61
N THR A 199 -11.24 1.49 -25.81
CA THR A 199 -12.29 2.15 -25.07
C THR A 199 -13.33 2.72 -26.02
N ASP A 200 -14.53 3.02 -25.50
CA ASP A 200 -15.58 3.68 -26.27
C ASP A 200 -15.87 5.05 -25.66
N VAL A 201 -15.65 6.10 -26.44
CA VAL A 201 -15.94 7.49 -26.04
C VAL A 201 -17.43 7.75 -25.84
N HIS A 202 -18.30 6.88 -26.36
CA HIS A 202 -19.73 6.93 -26.10
C HIS A 202 -20.11 6.27 -24.77
N ALA A 203 -19.23 5.47 -24.16
CA ALA A 203 -19.52 4.69 -22.94
C ALA A 203 -19.00 5.34 -21.65
N VAL A 204 -18.87 6.67 -21.60
CA VAL A 204 -18.26 7.38 -20.47
C VAL A 204 -19.13 7.29 -19.21
N ALA A 205 -18.51 6.87 -18.11
CA ALA A 205 -19.07 6.73 -16.78
C ALA A 205 -18.62 7.87 -15.84
N SER A 206 -19.42 8.16 -14.82
CA SER A 206 -19.14 9.21 -13.82
C SER A 206 -18.05 8.79 -12.84
N LYS A 207 -17.96 7.49 -12.56
CA LYS A 207 -16.95 6.90 -11.70
C LYS A 207 -15.87 6.29 -12.56
N SER A 208 -14.61 6.47 -12.15
CA SER A 208 -13.50 5.76 -12.76
C SER A 208 -13.52 4.28 -12.36
N VAL A 209 -12.79 3.46 -13.10
CA VAL A 209 -12.36 2.12 -12.65
C VAL A 209 -11.65 2.23 -11.29
N SER A 210 -11.74 1.17 -10.48
CA SER A 210 -11.03 1.12 -9.20
C SER A 210 -9.53 0.94 -9.42
N CYS A 211 -8.71 1.43 -8.48
CA CYS A 211 -7.25 1.25 -8.53
C CYS A 211 -6.86 -0.23 -8.61
N ASP A 212 -7.59 -1.10 -7.90
CA ASP A 212 -7.36 -2.56 -7.88
C ASP A 212 -7.46 -3.17 -9.29
N GLN A 213 -8.35 -2.68 -10.16
CA GLN A 213 -8.47 -3.20 -11.54
C GLN A 213 -7.20 -2.98 -12.38
N CYS A 214 -6.38 -1.99 -12.03
CA CYS A 214 -5.11 -1.72 -12.69
C CYS A 214 -3.92 -2.30 -11.92
N HIS A 215 -3.84 -2.01 -10.62
CA HIS A 215 -2.64 -2.25 -9.80
C HIS A 215 -2.61 -3.61 -9.11
N VAL A 216 -3.76 -4.28 -8.94
CA VAL A 216 -3.87 -5.55 -8.21
C VAL A 216 -4.36 -6.66 -9.15
N ASP A 217 -5.60 -6.56 -9.62
CA ASP A 217 -6.24 -7.53 -10.52
C ASP A 217 -5.67 -7.51 -11.95
N ARG A 218 -5.03 -6.39 -12.34
CA ARG A 218 -4.43 -6.17 -13.68
C ARG A 218 -5.38 -6.48 -14.85
N LYS A 219 -6.68 -6.22 -14.66
CA LYS A 219 -7.73 -6.39 -15.68
C LYS A 219 -7.62 -5.37 -16.81
N VAL A 220 -7.13 -4.17 -16.51
CA VAL A 220 -6.86 -3.14 -17.53
C VAL A 220 -5.48 -3.41 -18.14
N PHE A 221 -4.39 -3.13 -17.45
CA PHE A 221 -3.04 -3.28 -18.01
C PHE A 221 -2.36 -4.59 -17.63
N GLY A 222 -2.94 -5.73 -18.04
CA GLY A 222 -2.41 -7.07 -17.75
C GLY A 222 -1.40 -7.61 -18.77
N ARG A 223 -1.18 -6.90 -19.89
CA ARG A 223 -0.26 -7.32 -20.96
C ARG A 223 0.73 -6.20 -21.24
N ALA A 224 2.01 -6.54 -21.32
CA ALA A 224 3.07 -5.66 -21.78
C ALA A 224 3.90 -6.38 -22.84
N GLN A 225 4.45 -5.63 -23.79
CA GLN A 225 5.30 -6.18 -24.84
C GLN A 225 6.39 -5.20 -25.30
N LEU A 226 7.56 -5.74 -25.61
CA LEU A 226 8.62 -5.03 -26.30
C LEU A 226 8.31 -5.02 -27.79
N VAL A 227 7.94 -3.85 -28.32
CA VAL A 227 7.55 -3.71 -29.74
C VAL A 227 8.72 -3.37 -30.66
N LYS A 228 9.73 -2.65 -30.17
CA LYS A 228 10.91 -2.30 -30.98
C LYS A 228 12.12 -1.88 -30.14
N ILE A 229 13.30 -2.08 -30.72
CA ILE A 229 14.57 -1.46 -30.28
C ILE A 229 15.22 -0.80 -31.49
N GLY A 230 15.42 0.51 -31.44
CA GLY A 230 15.88 1.30 -32.59
C GLY A 230 14.91 1.13 -33.76
N THR A 231 15.42 0.61 -34.88
CA THR A 231 14.64 0.29 -36.09
C THR A 231 14.19 -1.17 -36.16
N VAL A 232 14.62 -2.02 -35.22
CA VAL A 232 14.33 -3.46 -35.24
C VAL A 232 13.03 -3.73 -34.48
N PRO A 233 12.02 -4.36 -35.13
CA PRO A 233 10.80 -4.77 -34.44
C PRO A 233 11.06 -5.99 -33.55
N TYR A 234 10.38 -6.01 -32.40
CA TYR A 234 10.36 -7.13 -31.47
C TYR A 234 8.90 -7.47 -31.13
N GLY A 235 8.69 -8.69 -30.66
CA GLY A 235 7.38 -9.19 -30.23
C GLY A 235 7.53 -10.02 -28.96
N LEU A 236 8.31 -9.51 -28.00
CA LEU A 236 8.57 -10.20 -26.73
C LEU A 236 7.55 -9.75 -25.70
N ALA A 237 6.88 -10.69 -25.05
CA ALA A 237 6.00 -10.36 -23.92
C ALA A 237 6.86 -9.89 -22.74
N ILE A 238 6.39 -8.88 -22.01
CA ILE A 238 7.02 -8.41 -20.78
C ILE A 238 6.02 -8.58 -19.64
N ASP A 239 6.50 -8.87 -18.43
CA ASP A 239 5.65 -8.77 -17.25
C ASP A 239 5.15 -7.33 -17.05
N ALA A 240 3.83 -7.14 -17.07
CA ALA A 240 3.21 -5.84 -16.89
C ALA A 240 3.47 -5.25 -15.49
N ALA A 241 3.77 -6.09 -14.48
CA ALA A 241 4.12 -5.63 -13.14
C ALA A 241 5.38 -4.74 -13.10
N LEU A 242 6.24 -4.81 -14.13
CA LEU A 242 7.40 -3.93 -14.27
C LEU A 242 7.02 -2.46 -14.54
N PHE A 243 5.83 -2.23 -15.08
CA PHE A 243 5.39 -0.90 -15.50
C PHE A 243 4.20 -0.38 -14.71
N VAL A 244 3.38 -1.28 -14.16
CA VAL A 244 2.27 -0.95 -13.26
C VAL A 244 2.61 -1.47 -11.87
N PRO A 245 2.99 -0.59 -10.93
CA PRO A 245 3.41 -1.00 -9.61
C PRO A 245 2.23 -1.60 -8.85
N GLU A 246 2.51 -2.65 -8.09
CA GLU A 246 1.52 -3.22 -7.17
C GLU A 246 1.33 -2.29 -5.98
N ILE A 247 0.08 -2.06 -5.62
CA ILE A 247 -0.31 -1.28 -4.44
C ILE A 247 -0.99 -2.22 -3.45
N PRO A 248 -0.95 -1.93 -2.13
CA PRO A 248 -1.77 -2.68 -1.18
C PRO A 248 -3.23 -2.61 -1.61
N SER A 249 -3.95 -3.73 -1.46
CA SER A 249 -5.38 -3.74 -1.77
C SER A 249 -6.10 -2.67 -0.94
N ILE A 250 -7.06 -1.98 -1.58
CA ILE A 250 -7.80 -0.91 -0.92
C ILE A 250 -8.50 -1.38 0.39
N PRO A 251 -9.10 -2.59 0.46
CA PRO A 251 -9.66 -3.10 1.71
C PRO A 251 -8.62 -3.23 2.82
N ARG A 252 -7.45 -3.82 2.54
CA ARG A 252 -6.39 -4.00 3.54
C ARG A 252 -5.82 -2.67 4.01
N TYR A 253 -5.62 -1.71 3.10
CA TYR A 253 -5.15 -0.38 3.48
C TYR A 253 -6.12 0.32 4.45
N ARG A 254 -7.44 0.14 4.27
CA ARG A 254 -8.47 0.72 5.16
C ARG A 254 -8.40 0.21 6.60
N GLU A 255 -7.77 -0.94 6.85
CA GLU A 255 -7.60 -1.50 8.20
C GLU A 255 -6.44 -0.84 8.98
N THR A 256 -5.52 -0.18 8.28
CA THR A 256 -4.40 0.55 8.90
C THR A 256 -4.89 1.78 9.67
N ILE A 257 -4.04 2.34 10.55
CA ILE A 257 -4.38 3.59 11.25
C ILE A 257 -4.64 4.74 10.28
N HIS A 258 -3.82 4.88 9.23
CA HIS A 258 -4.02 5.89 8.20
C HIS A 258 -5.33 5.68 7.42
N GLY A 259 -5.61 4.43 7.04
CA GLY A 259 -6.86 4.05 6.38
C GLY A 259 -8.10 4.36 7.23
N LYS A 260 -8.09 3.98 8.51
CA LYS A 260 -9.16 4.27 9.48
C LYS A 260 -9.35 5.78 9.69
N LYS A 261 -8.26 6.57 9.63
CA LYS A 261 -8.28 8.03 9.69
C LYS A 261 -8.57 8.72 8.34
N ARG A 262 -8.92 7.94 7.31
CA ARG A 262 -9.29 8.43 5.97
C ARG A 262 -8.18 9.20 5.23
N VAL A 263 -6.91 8.92 5.54
CA VAL A 263 -5.79 9.39 4.71
C VAL A 263 -5.89 8.71 3.34
N ARG A 264 -5.87 9.48 2.26
CA ARG A 264 -6.00 8.96 0.89
C ARG A 264 -4.63 8.71 0.29
N CYS A 265 -4.58 7.83 -0.68
CA CYS A 265 -3.36 7.55 -1.45
C CYS A 265 -2.77 8.84 -2.04
N ALA A 266 -3.61 9.76 -2.55
CA ALA A 266 -3.18 11.03 -3.14
C ALA A 266 -2.65 12.06 -2.12
N ASP A 267 -2.94 11.88 -0.83
CA ASP A 267 -2.41 12.76 0.23
C ASP A 267 -0.92 12.44 0.48
N CYS A 268 -0.47 11.20 0.19
CA CYS A 268 0.92 10.80 0.32
C CYS A 268 1.67 10.75 -1.02
N HIS A 269 1.01 10.25 -2.07
CA HIS A 269 1.57 10.14 -3.42
C HIS A 269 1.23 11.38 -4.24
N VAL A 270 1.81 12.51 -3.85
CA VAL A 270 1.54 13.81 -4.50
C VAL A 270 2.24 13.97 -5.85
N GLY A 271 3.38 13.30 -6.05
CA GLY A 271 4.22 13.41 -7.24
C GLY A 271 4.71 12.06 -7.77
N GLN A 272 5.61 12.10 -8.75
CA GLN A 272 6.21 10.91 -9.34
C GLN A 272 7.36 10.32 -8.51
N GLU A 273 7.94 11.13 -7.64
CA GLU A 273 9.08 10.77 -6.82
C GLU A 273 8.67 9.83 -5.68
N LYS A 274 9.67 9.14 -5.12
CA LYS A 274 9.49 8.37 -3.90
C LYS A 274 9.03 9.32 -2.78
N VAL A 275 8.05 8.87 -2.00
CA VAL A 275 7.55 9.62 -0.84
C VAL A 275 8.71 9.94 0.09
N SER A 276 8.93 11.23 0.34
CA SER A 276 9.93 11.74 1.28
C SER A 276 9.28 12.13 2.60
N ASP A 277 10.11 12.37 3.62
CA ASP A 277 9.63 12.77 4.95
C ASP A 277 8.82 14.08 4.93
N ALA A 278 9.04 14.95 3.93
CA ALA A 278 8.27 16.18 3.76
C ALA A 278 6.76 15.92 3.70
N VAL A 279 6.34 14.84 3.05
CA VAL A 279 4.94 14.41 2.99
C VAL A 279 4.40 14.11 4.38
N CYS A 280 5.17 13.37 5.20
CA CYS A 280 4.81 13.04 6.57
C CYS A 280 4.71 14.31 7.44
N THR A 281 5.66 15.25 7.27
CA THR A 281 5.71 16.50 8.07
C THR A 281 4.52 17.42 7.86
N SER A 282 3.84 17.33 6.70
CA SER A 282 2.64 18.13 6.43
C SER A 282 1.50 17.85 7.41
N CYS A 283 1.46 16.63 7.98
CA CYS A 283 0.49 16.22 9.00
C CYS A 283 1.12 15.98 10.38
N HIS A 284 2.42 15.69 10.45
CA HIS A 284 3.15 15.37 11.68
C HIS A 284 4.35 16.31 11.96
N PRO A 285 4.14 17.65 12.03
CA PRO A 285 5.24 18.61 12.14
C PRO A 285 6.00 18.52 13.49
N GLU A 286 5.29 18.22 14.57
CA GLU A 286 5.89 18.08 15.91
C GLU A 286 6.88 16.91 15.96
N LEU A 287 6.52 15.77 15.37
CA LEU A 287 7.37 14.57 15.36
C LEU A 287 8.66 14.79 14.59
N PHE A 288 8.58 15.50 13.46
CA PHE A 288 9.76 15.81 12.65
C PHE A 288 10.75 16.71 13.39
N THR A 289 10.26 17.67 14.17
CA THR A 289 11.10 18.57 14.95
C THR A 289 11.94 17.81 15.98
N LEU A 290 11.37 16.76 16.58
CA LEU A 290 12.07 15.87 17.51
C LEU A 290 13.05 14.94 16.77
N TYR A 291 12.61 14.34 15.66
CA TYR A 291 13.36 13.29 14.96
C TYR A 291 14.57 13.81 14.18
N LYS A 292 14.47 14.97 13.53
CA LYS A 292 15.51 15.49 12.62
C LYS A 292 16.87 15.71 13.27
N HIS A 293 16.90 15.91 14.59
CA HIS A 293 18.12 16.13 15.37
C HIS A 293 18.74 14.86 15.96
N THR A 294 18.12 13.69 15.71
CA THR A 294 18.64 12.41 16.18
C THR A 294 19.73 11.88 15.23
N PRO A 295 20.57 10.91 15.64
CA PRO A 295 21.48 10.22 14.74
C PRO A 295 20.79 9.57 13.54
N HIS A 296 19.52 9.16 13.69
CA HIS A 296 18.72 8.61 12.59
C HIS A 296 18.23 9.70 11.63
N GLY A 297 17.81 10.86 12.13
CA GLY A 297 17.35 11.98 11.28
C GLY A 297 18.50 12.81 10.68
N THR A 298 19.65 12.85 11.33
CA THR A 298 20.80 13.65 10.89
C THR A 298 21.37 13.08 9.59
N LYS A 299 21.61 13.95 8.60
CA LYS A 299 22.06 13.58 7.25
C LYS A 299 21.14 12.55 6.55
N ASN A 300 19.86 12.47 6.95
CA ASN A 300 18.89 11.50 6.43
C ASN A 300 19.39 10.04 6.54
N ALA A 301 20.04 9.69 7.65
CA ALA A 301 20.54 8.33 7.88
C ALA A 301 19.42 7.27 7.89
N ALA A 302 18.22 7.67 8.31
CA ALA A 302 16.98 6.92 8.13
C ALA A 302 15.83 7.91 7.87
N LEU A 303 14.93 7.51 6.97
CA LEU A 303 13.67 8.18 6.69
C LEU A 303 12.56 7.61 7.57
N CYS A 304 11.44 8.34 7.70
CA CYS A 304 10.26 7.88 8.42
C CYS A 304 9.80 6.50 7.90
N THR A 305 9.88 6.29 6.59
CA THR A 305 9.46 5.05 5.92
C THR A 305 10.40 3.87 6.15
N ASP A 306 11.62 4.10 6.61
CA ASP A 306 12.59 3.04 6.87
C ASP A 306 12.24 2.30 8.18
N CYS A 307 11.53 2.96 9.09
CA CYS A 307 10.98 2.37 10.32
C CYS A 307 9.49 2.01 10.19
N HIS A 308 8.69 2.92 9.62
CA HIS A 308 7.23 2.83 9.53
C HIS A 308 6.78 2.53 8.11
N ASN A 309 5.90 1.54 7.92
CA ASN A 309 5.25 1.31 6.64
C ASN A 309 3.84 1.96 6.65
N PRO A 310 3.58 3.07 5.95
CA PRO A 310 2.26 3.71 5.94
C PRO A 310 1.15 2.82 5.36
N HIS A 311 1.51 1.82 4.55
CA HIS A 311 0.58 0.85 3.97
C HIS A 311 0.20 -0.29 4.91
N GLU A 312 0.88 -0.39 6.07
CA GLU A 312 0.65 -1.44 7.07
C GLU A 312 0.75 -0.88 8.49
N ILE A 313 0.55 0.44 8.63
CA ILE A 313 0.81 1.13 9.89
C ILE A 313 -0.21 0.72 10.95
N LYS A 314 0.30 0.11 12.01
CA LYS A 314 -0.44 -0.21 13.23
C LYS A 314 -0.15 0.85 14.30
N GLY A 315 -1.11 1.06 15.20
CA GLY A 315 -0.90 1.92 16.36
C GLY A 315 0.18 1.32 17.26
N TYR A 316 0.94 2.17 17.95
CA TYR A 316 2.04 1.70 18.79
C TYR A 316 1.54 0.64 19.78
N LYS A 317 0.43 0.86 20.48
CA LYS A 317 -0.21 -0.10 21.40
C LYS A 317 -0.69 -1.43 20.77
N GLN A 318 -0.69 -1.57 19.44
CA GLN A 318 -1.08 -2.83 18.78
C GLN A 318 0.12 -3.74 18.50
N LEU A 319 1.34 -3.29 18.78
CA LEU A 319 2.55 -4.06 18.56
C LEU A 319 3.02 -4.74 19.85
N ASN A 320 3.37 -6.02 19.77
CA ASN A 320 4.06 -6.71 20.85
C ASN A 320 5.57 -6.37 20.86
N ILE A 321 6.30 -6.81 21.89
CA ILE A 321 7.74 -6.55 22.04
C ILE A 321 8.53 -7.02 20.81
N GLN A 322 8.28 -8.25 20.36
CA GLN A 322 9.05 -8.85 19.26
C GLN A 322 8.80 -8.13 17.94
N GLU A 323 7.56 -7.71 17.66
CA GLU A 323 7.23 -6.89 16.49
C GLU A 323 7.94 -5.52 16.52
N ARG A 324 8.17 -4.93 17.70
CA ARG A 324 8.90 -3.67 17.85
C ARG A 324 10.40 -3.86 17.65
N VAL A 325 10.98 -4.85 18.33
CA VAL A 325 12.39 -5.23 18.19
C VAL A 325 12.71 -5.55 16.73
N ALA A 326 11.82 -6.27 16.03
CA ALA A 326 11.99 -6.62 14.63
C ALA A 326 12.15 -5.39 13.71
N LYS A 327 11.55 -4.23 14.05
CA LYS A 327 11.74 -3.00 13.25
C LYS A 327 13.18 -2.49 13.34
N CYS A 328 13.74 -2.47 14.54
CA CYS A 328 15.12 -2.03 14.78
C CYS A 328 16.13 -3.05 14.24
N ALA A 329 15.84 -4.34 14.40
CA ALA A 329 16.70 -5.45 14.00
C ALA A 329 16.88 -5.57 12.48
N ARG A 330 16.05 -4.90 11.66
CA ARG A 330 16.26 -4.81 10.19
C ARG A 330 17.63 -4.24 9.84
N CYS A 331 18.09 -3.26 10.62
CA CYS A 331 19.38 -2.60 10.45
C CYS A 331 20.37 -3.00 11.55
N HIS A 332 19.91 -3.09 12.81
CA HIS A 332 20.74 -3.45 13.96
C HIS A 332 20.80 -4.97 14.18
N LYS A 333 21.35 -5.71 13.21
CA LYS A 333 21.32 -7.20 13.22
C LYS A 333 22.07 -7.83 14.40
N ASP A 334 23.19 -7.25 14.82
CA ASP A 334 24.02 -7.77 15.92
C ASP A 334 23.65 -7.20 17.29
N TYR A 335 22.41 -6.72 17.48
CA TYR A 335 22.03 -6.03 18.71
C TYR A 335 22.31 -6.88 19.95
N VAL A 336 21.95 -8.17 19.99
CA VAL A 336 22.21 -9.03 21.17
C VAL A 336 23.69 -9.05 21.56
N ARG A 337 24.60 -9.28 20.59
CA ARG A 337 26.05 -9.32 20.84
C ARG A 337 26.58 -7.98 21.34
N LYS A 338 26.07 -6.87 20.82
CA LYS A 338 26.44 -5.51 21.27
C LYS A 338 25.90 -5.16 22.66
N HIS A 339 24.99 -5.96 23.20
CA HIS A 339 24.37 -5.77 24.51
C HIS A 339 24.79 -6.83 25.54
N LEU A 340 25.84 -7.62 25.31
CA LEU A 340 26.37 -8.61 26.27
C LEU A 340 26.91 -7.99 27.58
N TRP A 341 26.99 -6.66 27.65
CA TRP A 341 27.28 -5.96 28.91
C TRP A 341 26.09 -5.97 29.87
N LEU A 342 24.88 -6.22 29.39
CA LEU A 342 23.65 -6.27 30.17
C LEU A 342 23.52 -7.65 30.84
N PRO A 343 23.41 -7.73 32.18
CA PRO A 343 23.20 -9.00 32.87
C PRO A 343 21.96 -9.72 32.33
N ASN A 344 22.01 -11.04 32.11
CA ASN A 344 20.89 -11.80 31.54
C ASN A 344 20.31 -11.14 30.26
N THR A 345 21.17 -10.86 29.28
CA THR A 345 20.81 -10.12 28.06
C THR A 345 19.56 -10.69 27.36
N ALA A 346 19.47 -12.02 27.25
CA ALA A 346 18.34 -12.70 26.64
C ALA A 346 17.02 -12.43 27.38
N LEU A 347 17.05 -12.39 28.72
CA LEU A 347 15.88 -12.13 29.55
C LEU A 347 15.38 -10.70 29.37
N HIS A 348 16.28 -9.73 29.29
CA HIS A 348 15.91 -8.34 29.02
C HIS A 348 15.21 -8.21 27.65
N PHE A 349 15.71 -8.84 26.59
CA PHE A 349 15.05 -8.80 25.29
C PHE A 349 13.79 -9.66 25.19
N ALA A 350 13.52 -10.54 26.17
CA ALA A 350 12.25 -11.24 26.28
C ALA A 350 11.13 -10.32 26.77
N TYR A 351 11.45 -9.34 27.62
CA TYR A 351 10.46 -8.51 28.33
C TYR A 351 10.54 -7.00 28.04
N LEU A 352 11.57 -6.55 27.34
CA LEU A 352 11.81 -5.15 26.98
C LEU A 352 11.98 -5.01 25.47
N GLU A 353 11.57 -3.85 24.94
CA GLU A 353 11.84 -3.45 23.56
C GLU A 353 12.94 -2.38 23.50
N CYS A 354 13.51 -2.15 22.31
CA CYS A 354 14.68 -1.30 22.15
C CYS A 354 14.46 0.13 22.67
N THR A 355 13.27 0.71 22.45
CA THR A 355 12.98 2.10 22.81
C THR A 355 12.74 2.30 24.31
N THR A 356 12.53 1.23 25.09
CA THR A 356 12.54 1.27 26.55
C THR A 356 13.86 1.82 27.09
N CYS A 357 14.99 1.48 26.44
CA CYS A 357 16.31 2.02 26.80
C CYS A 357 16.73 3.17 25.87
N HIS A 358 16.46 3.04 24.57
CA HIS A 358 16.93 4.00 23.56
C HIS A 358 16.06 5.25 23.38
N SER A 359 14.97 5.37 24.14
CA SER A 359 14.14 6.58 24.19
C SER A 359 13.79 6.91 25.65
N PRO A 360 14.73 7.51 26.41
CA PRO A 360 14.57 7.72 27.84
C PRO A 360 13.38 8.63 28.17
N ASP A 361 13.08 9.62 27.32
CA ASP A 361 11.95 10.54 27.53
C ASP A 361 10.59 9.94 27.13
N SER A 362 10.58 8.74 26.52
CA SER A 362 9.32 8.03 26.28
C SER A 362 8.69 7.56 27.59
N GLN A 363 7.37 7.66 27.68
CA GLN A 363 6.62 7.11 28.80
C GLN A 363 6.62 5.58 28.72
N LYS A 364 7.08 4.94 29.79
CA LYS A 364 7.16 3.49 29.93
C LYS A 364 6.07 3.04 30.89
N SER A 365 5.51 1.85 30.66
CA SER A 365 4.49 1.27 31.53
C SER A 365 4.73 -0.23 31.68
N MET A 366 4.37 -0.76 32.84
CA MET A 366 4.22 -2.20 33.01
C MET A 366 2.93 -2.66 32.37
N ILE A 367 3.00 -3.75 31.63
CA ILE A 367 1.87 -4.29 30.88
C ILE A 367 1.75 -5.76 31.24
N PHE A 368 0.55 -6.15 31.66
CA PHE A 368 0.23 -7.51 32.08
C PHE A 368 -0.79 -8.12 31.14
N GLY A 369 -0.45 -9.25 30.53
CA GLY A 369 -1.33 -10.05 29.68
C GLY A 369 -1.65 -11.39 30.32
N PHE A 370 -2.26 -12.26 29.52
CA PHE A 370 -2.48 -13.64 29.88
C PHE A 370 -1.97 -14.54 28.76
N ALA A 371 -1.23 -15.58 29.13
CA ALA A 371 -0.67 -16.55 28.22
C ALA A 371 -0.86 -17.97 28.75
N ARG A 372 -0.83 -18.95 27.82
CA ARG A 372 -0.80 -20.37 28.14
C ARG A 372 0.56 -20.97 27.82
N LYS A 373 1.05 -21.84 28.71
CA LYS A 373 2.26 -22.63 28.40
C LYS A 373 1.92 -23.74 27.41
N THR A 374 2.74 -23.89 26.38
CA THR A 374 2.64 -24.97 25.40
C THR A 374 3.99 -25.67 25.27
N PRO A 375 4.06 -26.92 24.75
CA PRO A 375 5.34 -27.60 24.49
C PRO A 375 6.27 -26.83 23.53
N ARG A 376 5.73 -25.90 22.74
CA ARG A 376 6.46 -25.08 21.77
C ARG A 376 6.81 -23.67 22.31
N GLY A 377 6.48 -23.37 23.56
CA GLY A 377 6.70 -22.06 24.19
C GLY A 377 5.43 -21.46 24.79
N GLU A 378 5.48 -20.18 25.16
CA GLU A 378 4.32 -19.44 25.66
C GLU A 378 3.49 -18.89 24.49
N LEU A 379 2.18 -19.02 24.59
CA LEU A 379 1.23 -18.51 23.60
C LEU A 379 0.26 -17.54 24.30
N PRO A 380 0.22 -16.25 23.90
CA PRO A 380 -0.76 -15.30 24.42
C PRO A 380 -2.19 -15.78 24.15
N LEU A 381 -3.11 -15.49 25.08
CA LEU A 381 -4.54 -15.78 24.87
C LEU A 381 -5.10 -14.88 23.76
N ALA A 382 -5.95 -15.47 22.92
CA ALA A 382 -6.63 -14.76 21.83
C ALA A 382 -8.02 -14.26 22.27
N TYR A 383 -8.61 -13.36 21.48
CA TYR A 383 -9.95 -12.83 21.73
C TYR A 383 -10.99 -13.97 21.84
N ASP A 384 -10.87 -14.98 21.00
CA ASP A 384 -11.78 -16.13 21.00
C ASP A 384 -11.66 -17.00 22.27
N ASP A 385 -10.51 -17.03 22.92
CA ASP A 385 -10.32 -17.73 24.19
C ASP A 385 -11.05 -17.02 25.35
N MET A 386 -11.28 -15.71 25.24
CA MET A 386 -11.83 -14.87 26.31
C MET A 386 -13.27 -14.44 26.10
N ARG A 387 -13.70 -14.17 24.85
CA ARG A 387 -15.02 -13.62 24.55
C ARG A 387 -16.18 -14.46 25.09
N HIS A 388 -16.01 -15.79 25.12
CA HIS A 388 -17.03 -16.72 25.60
C HIS A 388 -17.16 -16.72 27.12
N LEU A 389 -16.21 -16.12 27.82
CA LEU A 389 -16.20 -15.98 29.27
C LEU A 389 -16.86 -14.68 29.70
N ALA A 390 -17.01 -13.71 28.78
CA ALA A 390 -17.55 -12.39 29.08
C ALA A 390 -19.05 -12.49 29.39
N PRO A 391 -19.56 -11.69 30.35
CA PRO A 391 -20.99 -11.57 30.59
C PRO A 391 -21.76 -11.26 29.29
N ALA A 392 -22.97 -11.81 29.15
CA ALA A 392 -23.78 -11.64 27.96
C ALA A 392 -24.00 -10.14 27.63
N GLY A 393 -23.63 -9.73 26.42
CA GLY A 393 -23.75 -8.34 25.98
C GLY A 393 -22.60 -7.40 26.37
N THR A 394 -21.52 -7.92 26.98
CA THR A 394 -20.32 -7.13 27.33
C THR A 394 -19.10 -7.55 26.51
N ASP A 395 -18.19 -6.61 26.28
CA ASP A 395 -16.87 -6.87 25.69
C ASP A 395 -15.92 -7.50 26.74
N VAL A 396 -14.76 -8.00 26.31
CA VAL A 396 -13.74 -8.61 27.19
C VAL A 396 -13.32 -7.70 28.34
N ARG A 397 -13.49 -6.38 28.26
CA ARG A 397 -13.28 -5.46 29.38
C ARG A 397 -14.14 -5.83 30.61
N GLY A 398 -15.39 -6.23 30.38
CA GLY A 398 -16.33 -6.61 31.44
C GLY A 398 -15.94 -7.89 32.19
N LEU A 399 -14.94 -8.62 31.70
CA LEU A 399 -14.36 -9.77 32.42
C LEU A 399 -13.64 -9.38 33.70
N ILE A 400 -12.98 -8.22 33.69
CA ILE A 400 -12.08 -7.79 34.76
C ILE A 400 -12.62 -6.58 35.52
N ASP A 401 -13.14 -5.59 34.81
CA ASP A 401 -13.62 -4.31 35.37
C ASP A 401 -15.08 -4.47 35.83
N ARG A 402 -15.29 -5.26 36.90
CA ARG A 402 -16.64 -5.64 37.36
C ARG A 402 -17.39 -4.49 38.01
N ASN A 403 -16.66 -3.59 38.67
CA ASN A 403 -17.23 -2.42 39.30
C ASN A 403 -17.41 -1.24 38.30
N SER A 404 -16.90 -1.38 37.06
CA SER A 404 -16.93 -0.37 36.00
C SER A 404 -16.30 0.97 36.37
N ASP A 405 -15.32 0.97 37.28
CA ASP A 405 -14.55 2.15 37.70
C ASP A 405 -13.41 2.49 36.72
N ASN A 406 -13.24 1.66 35.69
CA ASN A 406 -12.22 1.78 34.66
C ASN A 406 -10.78 1.52 35.10
N ILE A 407 -10.57 0.99 36.30
CA ILE A 407 -9.26 0.71 36.88
C ILE A 407 -9.24 -0.67 37.55
N VAL A 408 -8.34 -1.54 37.10
CA VAL A 408 -8.22 -2.88 37.67
C VAL A 408 -7.61 -2.84 39.07
N SER A 409 -8.33 -3.43 40.02
CA SER A 409 -7.86 -3.73 41.38
C SER A 409 -7.20 -5.11 41.50
N SER A 410 -6.49 -5.32 42.61
CA SER A 410 -5.89 -6.62 42.96
C SER A 410 -6.92 -7.75 43.08
N GLN A 411 -8.10 -7.49 43.66
CA GLN A 411 -9.18 -8.48 43.74
C GLN A 411 -9.73 -8.85 42.37
N GLU A 412 -10.01 -7.86 41.51
CA GLU A 412 -10.54 -8.10 40.16
C GLU A 412 -9.59 -8.93 39.29
N LEU A 413 -8.29 -8.64 39.38
CA LEU A 413 -7.27 -9.41 38.69
C LEU A 413 -7.20 -10.85 39.19
N ALA A 414 -7.20 -11.05 40.51
CA ALA A 414 -7.14 -12.38 41.11
C ALA A 414 -8.39 -13.22 40.72
N ASP A 415 -9.57 -12.63 40.79
CA ASP A 415 -10.83 -13.25 40.41
C ASP A 415 -10.85 -13.68 38.94
N LEU A 416 -10.42 -12.80 38.03
CA LEU A 416 -10.33 -13.14 36.61
C LEU A 416 -9.33 -14.28 36.41
N PHE A 417 -8.14 -14.18 37.00
CA PHE A 417 -7.10 -15.18 36.83
C PHE A 417 -7.54 -16.58 37.29
N LEU A 418 -8.19 -16.67 38.44
CA LEU A 418 -8.74 -17.93 38.95
C LEU A 418 -9.82 -18.49 38.00
N ASN A 419 -10.71 -17.64 37.49
CA ASN A 419 -11.74 -18.04 36.53
C ASN A 419 -11.12 -18.56 35.22
N LEU A 420 -10.10 -17.87 34.69
CA LEU A 420 -9.37 -18.31 33.51
C LEU A 420 -8.71 -19.68 33.72
N ARG A 421 -8.04 -19.90 34.86
CA ARG A 421 -7.44 -21.21 35.16
C ARG A 421 -8.47 -22.32 35.34
N GLN A 422 -9.64 -22.01 35.89
CA GLN A 422 -10.73 -22.97 36.03
C GLN A 422 -11.29 -23.40 34.67
N LYS A 423 -11.45 -22.46 33.73
CA LYS A 423 -12.10 -22.72 32.44
C LYS A 423 -11.16 -23.14 31.33
N LEU A 424 -9.96 -22.57 31.27
CA LEU A 424 -8.97 -22.78 30.20
C LEU A 424 -7.82 -23.70 30.61
N GLY A 425 -7.72 -24.06 31.89
CA GLY A 425 -6.75 -25.00 32.42
C GLY A 425 -5.63 -24.36 33.25
N LYS A 426 -4.89 -25.21 33.97
CA LYS A 426 -3.89 -24.79 34.96
C LYS A 426 -2.65 -24.12 34.35
N ASP A 427 -2.44 -24.25 33.05
CA ASP A 427 -1.28 -23.74 32.30
C ASP A 427 -1.40 -22.25 31.94
N VAL A 428 -2.56 -21.64 32.20
CA VAL A 428 -2.75 -20.19 32.10
C VAL A 428 -1.96 -19.49 33.20
N HIS A 429 -1.20 -18.47 32.81
CA HIS A 429 -0.44 -17.59 33.68
C HIS A 429 -0.58 -16.14 33.21
N ILE A 430 -0.17 -15.21 34.07
CA ILE A 430 -0.07 -13.79 33.74
C ILE A 430 1.35 -13.56 33.25
N ASP A 431 1.50 -12.99 32.06
CA ASP A 431 2.78 -12.52 31.54
C ASP A 431 2.90 -11.00 31.77
N GLY A 432 4.09 -10.54 32.15
CA GLY A 432 4.37 -9.13 32.42
C GLY A 432 5.49 -8.64 31.52
N SER A 433 5.46 -7.38 31.12
CA SER A 433 6.46 -6.76 30.26
C SER A 433 6.53 -5.26 30.49
N ILE A 434 7.66 -4.64 30.13
CA ILE A 434 7.76 -3.16 30.16
C ILE A 434 7.83 -2.67 28.73
N LEU A 435 6.89 -1.80 28.40
CA LEU A 435 6.70 -1.27 27.06
C LEU A 435 6.56 0.24 27.12
N VAL A 436 7.04 0.92 26.08
CA VAL A 436 6.68 2.31 25.87
C VAL A 436 5.18 2.39 25.58
N THR A 437 4.48 3.35 26.19
CA THR A 437 3.05 3.58 25.96
C THR A 437 2.78 4.93 25.33
N LYS A 438 3.72 5.87 25.47
CA LYS A 438 3.77 7.14 24.75
C LYS A 438 5.18 7.37 24.21
N VAL A 439 5.29 7.36 22.88
CA VAL A 439 6.58 7.45 22.17
C VAL A 439 7.05 8.89 22.09
N TYR A 440 8.32 9.09 22.44
CA TYR A 440 9.09 10.27 22.13
C TYR A 440 10.04 9.93 20.97
N HIS A 441 9.89 10.57 19.80
CA HIS A 441 10.61 10.21 18.57
C HIS A 441 12.09 10.67 18.57
N ASN A 442 12.70 10.68 19.75
CA ASN A 442 14.11 10.81 19.98
C ASN A 442 14.66 9.43 20.40
N PHE A 443 15.35 8.77 19.48
CA PHE A 443 16.02 7.49 19.72
C PHE A 443 17.52 7.66 19.97
N THR A 444 17.91 8.87 20.38
CA THR A 444 19.29 9.22 20.65
C THR A 444 19.60 8.89 22.09
N VAL A 445 20.43 7.88 22.29
CA VAL A 445 21.18 7.74 23.54
C VAL A 445 22.64 7.98 23.21
N THR A 446 23.08 9.23 23.41
CA THR A 446 24.50 9.62 23.41
C THR A 446 25.13 9.47 24.80
N ARG A 447 24.36 9.02 25.80
CA ARG A 447 24.88 8.74 27.14
C ARG A 447 25.62 7.41 27.13
N HIS A 448 26.91 7.47 26.78
CA HIS A 448 27.86 6.36 26.91
C HIS A 448 27.95 5.76 28.35
N HIS A 449 27.25 6.36 29.33
CA HIS A 449 27.31 6.06 30.76
C HIS A 449 26.05 5.39 31.35
N GLU A 450 24.97 5.17 30.59
CA GLU A 450 23.69 4.64 31.12
C GLU A 450 23.69 3.13 31.42
N LYS A 451 24.85 2.51 31.68
CA LYS A 451 24.91 1.20 32.36
C LYS A 451 24.47 1.30 33.84
N GLU A 452 23.59 2.25 34.14
CA GLU A 452 23.00 2.52 35.43
C GLU A 452 21.75 1.67 35.57
N CYS A 453 21.94 0.44 36.05
CA CYS A 453 20.85 -0.49 36.30
C CYS A 453 19.77 0.12 37.23
N THR A 454 20.13 1.08 38.08
CA THR A 454 19.25 1.78 39.03
C THR A 454 18.14 2.58 38.37
N ALA A 455 18.28 3.02 37.12
CA ALA A 455 17.23 3.74 36.39
C ALA A 455 15.97 2.87 36.19
N CYS A 456 16.14 1.55 36.10
CA CYS A 456 15.05 0.58 35.96
C CYS A 456 14.87 -0.29 37.20
N HIS A 457 15.92 -0.52 38.00
CA HIS A 457 15.86 -1.39 39.18
C HIS A 457 15.78 -0.63 40.50
N SER A 458 15.33 0.63 40.46
CA SER A 458 14.91 1.37 41.65
C SER A 458 13.40 1.28 41.81
N LYS A 459 12.93 1.42 43.05
CA LYS A 459 11.50 1.58 43.37
C LYS A 459 10.86 2.80 42.69
N ASP A 460 11.69 3.77 42.29
CA ASP A 460 11.29 5.03 41.67
C ASP A 460 11.35 4.96 40.14
N ALA A 461 11.49 3.75 39.56
CA ALA A 461 11.55 3.61 38.11
C ALA A 461 10.24 4.08 37.45
N PRO A 462 10.29 4.87 36.35
CA PRO A 462 9.13 5.56 35.79
C PRO A 462 7.95 4.68 35.35
N PHE A 463 8.18 3.38 35.15
CA PHE A 463 7.13 2.45 34.74
C PHE A 463 6.30 1.92 35.91
N TYR A 464 6.72 2.10 37.17
CA TYR A 464 5.89 1.77 38.33
C TYR A 464 4.70 2.74 38.48
N ASP A 465 4.81 3.96 37.95
CA ASP A 465 3.72 4.94 37.97
C ASP A 465 2.62 4.66 36.93
N SER A 466 2.82 3.68 36.04
CA SER A 466 1.92 3.40 34.94
C SER A 466 1.82 1.92 34.64
N MET A 467 0.69 1.32 34.99
CA MET A 467 0.43 -0.11 34.80
C MET A 467 -0.86 -0.33 34.01
N TYR A 468 -0.87 -1.36 33.16
CA TYR A 468 -2.04 -1.77 32.39
C TYR A 468 -2.24 -3.27 32.41
N ILE A 469 -3.49 -3.71 32.56
CA ILE A 469 -3.90 -5.05 32.13
C ILE A 469 -4.31 -4.98 30.67
N VAL A 470 -3.84 -5.94 29.88
CA VAL A 470 -4.12 -6.05 28.46
C VAL A 470 -4.92 -7.30 28.16
N LEU A 471 -6.08 -7.08 27.57
CA LEU A 471 -6.96 -8.14 27.08
C LEU A 471 -7.03 -8.10 25.56
N PRO A 472 -7.01 -9.25 24.86
CA PRO A 472 -7.25 -9.30 23.44
C PRO A 472 -8.72 -8.92 23.16
N GLY A 473 -8.96 -7.87 22.39
CA GLY A 473 -10.31 -7.46 21.93
C GLY A 473 -10.53 -7.73 20.44
N ALA A 474 -11.77 -7.56 19.97
CA ALA A 474 -12.14 -7.81 18.57
C ALA A 474 -11.35 -6.94 17.57
N ASP A 475 -11.09 -5.67 17.93
CA ASP A 475 -10.36 -4.70 17.11
C ASP A 475 -8.89 -4.50 17.55
N GLY A 476 -8.39 -5.42 18.38
CA GLY A 476 -7.05 -5.41 18.95
C GLY A 476 -7.04 -5.31 20.48
N ASN A 477 -5.85 -5.13 21.04
CA ASN A 477 -5.64 -5.14 22.48
C ASN A 477 -6.34 -3.98 23.20
N VAL A 478 -7.07 -4.31 24.26
CA VAL A 478 -7.72 -3.39 25.19
C VAL A 478 -6.78 -3.17 26.38
N TYR A 479 -6.36 -1.92 26.59
CA TYR A 479 -5.50 -1.52 27.70
C TYR A 479 -6.34 -0.92 28.80
N ILE A 480 -6.33 -1.54 29.99
CA ILE A 480 -7.10 -1.11 31.15
C ILE A 480 -6.10 -0.68 32.23
N PRO A 481 -6.13 0.58 32.71
CA PRO A 481 -5.26 1.02 33.80
C PRO A 481 -5.39 0.10 35.01
N ALA A 482 -4.29 -0.10 35.73
CA ALA A 482 -4.26 -0.92 36.93
C ALA A 482 -3.68 -0.14 38.11
N LYS A 483 -4.19 -0.38 39.32
CA LYS A 483 -3.61 0.17 40.57
C LYS A 483 -2.30 -0.56 40.87
N ASP A 484 -1.36 0.12 41.53
CA ASP A 484 -0.12 -0.47 42.07
C ASP A 484 -0.35 -1.76 42.88
N THR A 485 -1.49 -1.84 43.59
CA THR A 485 -1.93 -3.03 44.34
C THR A 485 -1.97 -4.31 43.49
N VAL A 486 -2.07 -4.24 42.16
CA VAL A 486 -2.03 -5.46 41.32
C VAL A 486 -0.71 -6.22 41.47
N LEU A 487 0.40 -5.54 41.77
CA LEU A 487 1.67 -6.21 42.06
C LEU A 487 1.58 -7.13 43.28
N SER A 488 0.72 -6.81 44.24
CA SER A 488 0.49 -7.64 45.43
C SER A 488 -0.42 -8.85 45.17
N ALA A 489 -1.27 -8.78 44.14
CA ALA A 489 -2.19 -9.86 43.76
C ALA A 489 -1.53 -10.93 42.88
N LEU A 490 -0.39 -10.63 42.25
CA LEU A 490 0.36 -11.61 41.47
C LEU A 490 1.02 -12.59 42.45
N PRO A 491 0.68 -13.90 42.43
CA PRO A 491 1.44 -14.88 43.19
C PRO A 491 2.93 -14.68 42.89
N LEU A 492 3.78 -14.65 43.93
CA LEU A 492 5.25 -14.61 43.78
C LEU A 492 5.73 -15.66 42.76
N ALA A 493 4.98 -16.77 42.61
CA ALA A 493 5.24 -17.87 41.69
C ALA A 493 4.85 -17.61 40.21
N THR A 494 4.04 -16.59 39.92
CA THR A 494 3.66 -16.16 38.56
C THR A 494 4.34 -14.87 38.13
N ALA A 495 4.82 -14.05 39.09
CA ALA A 495 5.67 -12.90 38.85
C ALA A 495 7.17 -13.26 38.69
N ILE A 496 7.55 -14.55 38.83
CA ILE A 496 8.93 -15.06 38.91
C ILE A 496 9.85 -14.48 37.81
N ASN A 497 9.36 -14.18 36.61
CA ASN A 497 10.24 -13.68 35.55
C ASN A 497 10.50 -12.16 35.61
N MET A 498 9.69 -11.38 36.35
CA MET A 498 9.87 -9.93 36.52
C MET A 498 10.36 -9.53 37.92
N THR A 499 9.97 -10.26 38.96
CA THR A 499 10.47 -10.01 40.33
C THR A 499 11.65 -10.92 40.60
N LEU A 500 12.84 -10.30 40.69
CA LEU A 500 14.19 -10.86 40.85
C LEU A 500 14.91 -11.11 39.53
N LEU A 501 15.61 -10.06 39.09
CA LEU A 501 16.89 -10.17 38.40
C LEU A 501 17.67 -11.39 38.90
N GLY A 502 17.63 -12.48 38.13
CA GLY A 502 18.61 -13.57 38.20
C GLY A 502 18.26 -14.82 39.02
N GLU A 503 17.04 -15.01 39.52
CA GLU A 503 16.64 -16.32 40.08
C GLU A 503 16.14 -17.29 38.99
N GLU A 504 16.99 -17.60 38.01
CA GLU A 504 16.78 -18.82 37.24
C GLU A 504 17.67 -19.92 37.80
N LYS A 505 17.07 -20.97 38.36
CA LYS A 505 17.83 -22.14 38.83
C LYS A 505 18.69 -22.72 37.71
N ILE A 506 19.90 -23.16 38.04
CA ILE A 506 20.74 -23.87 37.09
C ILE A 506 20.01 -25.10 36.51
N ARG A 507 19.97 -25.21 35.18
CA ARG A 507 19.35 -26.35 34.48
C ARG A 507 20.41 -27.40 34.13
N PRO A 508 20.04 -28.68 34.00
CA PRO A 508 20.96 -29.75 33.57
C PRO A 508 21.63 -29.46 32.21
N ASP A 509 20.96 -28.74 31.33
CA ASP A 509 21.50 -28.33 30.03
C ASP A 509 22.57 -27.24 30.13
N ASP A 510 22.48 -26.37 31.14
CA ASP A 510 23.48 -25.33 31.39
C ASP A 510 24.81 -25.96 31.83
N ILE A 511 24.72 -26.96 32.73
CA ILE A 511 25.86 -27.76 33.17
C ILE A 511 26.49 -28.47 31.97
N ARG A 512 25.68 -29.13 31.13
CA ARG A 512 26.17 -29.80 29.91
C ARG A 512 26.87 -28.82 28.95
N LYS A 513 26.33 -27.62 28.75
CA LYS A 513 26.92 -26.61 27.88
C LYS A 513 28.23 -26.05 28.44
N LEU A 514 28.31 -25.82 29.76
CA LEU A 514 29.53 -25.35 30.43
C LEU A 514 30.73 -26.30 30.21
N PHE A 515 30.47 -27.61 30.21
CA PHE A 515 31.50 -28.64 30.02
C PHE A 515 31.75 -29.00 28.54
N LYS A 516 30.83 -28.69 27.61
CA LYS A 516 30.99 -28.99 26.18
C LYS A 516 31.53 -27.82 25.34
N ALA A 517 31.28 -26.58 25.73
CA ALA A 517 31.75 -25.41 24.98
C ALA A 517 33.27 -25.21 25.16
N SER A 518 33.97 -24.74 24.11
CA SER A 518 35.40 -24.44 24.13
C SER A 518 35.70 -23.05 23.54
N GLY A 519 36.83 -22.45 23.93
CA GLY A 519 37.27 -21.15 23.42
C GLY A 519 36.37 -19.97 23.79
N GLU A 520 36.14 -19.06 22.84
CA GLU A 520 35.33 -17.84 23.04
C GLU A 520 33.87 -18.13 23.39
N GLU A 521 33.32 -19.24 22.89
CA GLU A 521 31.93 -19.63 23.12
C GLU A 521 31.67 -19.97 24.59
N ARG A 522 32.65 -20.62 25.25
CA ARG A 522 32.60 -20.88 26.69
C ARG A 522 32.70 -19.59 27.50
N LEU A 523 33.54 -18.65 27.08
CA LEU A 523 33.69 -17.34 27.74
C LEU A 523 32.42 -16.50 27.66
N ALA A 524 31.75 -16.50 26.51
CA ALA A 524 30.46 -15.83 26.34
C ALA A 524 29.39 -16.49 27.23
N PHE A 525 29.30 -17.82 27.22
CA PHE A 525 28.35 -18.56 28.05
C PHE A 525 28.58 -18.40 29.56
N VAL A 526 29.84 -18.39 30.00
CA VAL A 526 30.22 -18.16 31.41
C VAL A 526 29.76 -16.78 31.91
N ARG A 527 29.81 -15.75 31.05
CA ARG A 527 29.29 -14.42 31.37
C ARG A 527 27.76 -14.39 31.37
N GLU A 528 27.13 -15.18 30.51
CA GLU A 528 25.67 -15.30 30.41
C GLU A 528 25.04 -15.99 31.64
N LEU A 529 25.78 -16.87 32.34
CA LEU A 529 25.30 -17.54 33.56
C LEU A 529 24.96 -16.57 34.70
N GLY A 530 25.56 -15.39 34.78
CA GLY A 530 25.17 -14.34 35.73
C GLY A 530 25.07 -14.83 37.20
N LEU A 531 23.90 -14.65 37.83
CA LEU A 531 23.65 -15.05 39.22
C LEU A 531 23.52 -16.57 39.44
N ARG A 532 23.38 -17.38 38.37
CA ARG A 532 23.34 -18.86 38.46
C ARG A 532 24.65 -19.46 39.01
N TRP A 533 25.72 -18.67 39.04
CA TRP A 533 26.96 -19.05 39.71
C TRP A 533 26.77 -19.34 41.20
N ILE A 534 25.78 -18.70 41.85
CA ILE A 534 25.45 -18.94 43.26
C ILE A 534 24.95 -20.38 43.45
N ASP A 535 24.09 -20.87 42.56
CA ASP A 535 23.62 -22.26 42.59
C ASP A 535 24.76 -23.26 42.35
N PHE A 536 25.67 -22.95 41.42
CA PHE A 536 26.83 -23.80 41.15
C PHE A 536 27.76 -23.89 42.37
N ALA A 537 27.98 -22.76 43.05
CA ALA A 537 28.74 -22.71 44.29
C ALA A 537 28.05 -23.51 45.41
N GLY A 538 26.73 -23.37 45.55
CA GLY A 538 25.92 -24.13 46.50
C GLY A 538 25.95 -25.65 46.26
N LEU A 539 25.79 -26.09 45.02
CA LEU A 539 25.88 -27.50 44.62
C LEU A 539 27.29 -28.08 44.86
N SER A 540 28.32 -27.31 44.53
CA SER A 540 29.72 -27.70 44.76
C SER A 540 30.01 -27.85 46.24
N LEU A 541 29.52 -26.92 47.07
CA LEU A 541 29.64 -26.99 48.53
C LEU A 541 28.93 -28.22 49.11
N ALA A 542 27.72 -28.52 48.63
CA ALA A 542 26.96 -29.71 49.04
C ALA A 542 27.69 -31.01 48.69
N LEU A 543 28.26 -31.11 47.49
CA LEU A 543 29.06 -32.26 47.06
C LEU A 543 30.32 -32.42 47.90
N LEU A 544 31.02 -31.33 48.21
CA LEU A 544 32.20 -31.34 49.08
C LEU A 544 31.87 -31.82 50.50
N LEU A 545 30.72 -31.40 51.05
CA LEU A 545 30.25 -31.89 52.34
C LEU A 545 29.97 -33.39 52.33
N VAL A 546 29.26 -33.89 51.31
CA VAL A 546 28.98 -35.33 51.17
C VAL A 546 30.28 -36.13 51.00
N ALA A 547 31.20 -35.65 50.17
CA ALA A 547 32.51 -36.28 49.99
C ALA A 547 33.31 -36.27 51.31
N GLY A 548 33.30 -35.17 52.06
CA GLY A 548 33.93 -35.06 53.37
C GLY A 548 33.36 -36.05 54.38
N VAL A 549 32.04 -36.23 54.42
CA VAL A 549 31.38 -37.24 55.26
C VAL A 549 31.77 -38.66 54.84
N ALA A 550 31.81 -38.94 53.54
CA ALA A 550 32.23 -40.25 53.02
C ALA A 550 33.69 -40.55 53.36
N VAL A 551 34.60 -39.59 53.17
CA VAL A 551 36.01 -39.70 53.55
C VAL A 551 36.14 -39.90 55.06
N HIS A 552 35.41 -39.16 55.88
CA HIS A 552 35.38 -39.33 57.33
C HIS A 552 34.89 -40.74 57.73
N ALA A 553 33.85 -41.25 57.09
CA ALA A 553 33.33 -42.60 57.33
C ALA A 553 34.34 -43.70 56.94
N VAL A 554 35.03 -43.53 55.81
CA VAL A 554 36.10 -44.43 55.37
C VAL A 554 37.29 -44.37 56.32
N LEU A 555 37.76 -43.18 56.68
CA LEU A 555 38.82 -43.00 57.66
C LEU A 555 38.46 -43.66 58.98
N ARG A 556 37.25 -43.47 59.49
CA ARG A 556 36.79 -44.11 60.73
C ARG A 556 36.75 -45.64 60.64
N LYS A 557 36.58 -46.21 59.45
CA LYS A 557 36.63 -47.65 59.20
C LYS A 557 38.08 -48.17 59.10
N VAL A 558 38.98 -47.37 58.56
CA VAL A 558 40.41 -47.70 58.37
C VAL A 558 41.23 -47.44 59.64
N THR A 559 40.87 -46.45 60.46
CA THR A 559 41.53 -46.10 61.73
C THR A 559 40.95 -46.83 62.93
N LYS A 560 39.88 -47.62 62.78
CA LYS A 560 39.48 -48.64 63.76
C LYS A 560 40.51 -49.77 63.72
N ARG A 561 41.64 -49.54 64.38
CA ARG A 561 42.44 -50.59 65.04
C ARG A 561 42.01 -50.68 66.49
#